data_AF-A0A2V6T5G4-F1
#
_entry.id   AF-A0A2V6T5G4-F1
#
_cell.length_a   1.000
_cell.length_b   1.000
_cell.length_c   1.000
_cell.angle_alpha   90.00
_cell.angle_beta   90.00
_cell.angle_gamma   90.00
#
_symmetry.space_group_name_H-M   'P 1'
#
loop_
_entity.id
_entity.type
_entity.pdbx_description
1 polymer ?
#
loop_
_entity_poly.entity_id
_entity_poly.type
_entity_poly.pdbx_seq_one_letter_code
_entity_poly.pdbx_strand_id
1 'polypeptide(L)'
;MQTAELLLALLLAVAALVTLARRLRTLYPVLLLLGGLALGAIPGVPRLEVAPDSVLLLVLPPIVYVAAFFTPIRSFRADLGHIASLAIGLVLASTAAVAGVALALVPGMTGPIAIALGAIVAPPDEVAAMAVMERLAVPRRLIGLLQGESLLNDATALTVYRVALGTAVAGTSVLSLAPIGNFVVVGAGGIAIGLAVGWLIAHVRARLADLPVEITVSLLTPYAAYLPAELVGVSGVLAAVTAGLYLGRRASRIMGSDVRLAGRAVWEMLIFLLNGIVFLLIGLQISGLVRALDRSTLLGLVGAGLAVSVALIAVRGLWIFGLAGWQRFVSRVESPLGPAEAVVLSWSGMRGVVSLAAALAVPLALPSGSPLPAREAVIVITVTVILVTLLGHSVSLPLLIRAVHLGGDDDARAEEQQARLALVEEAIRRIDALYAQWPGHRPLLDQMRAAYRHRAEHLEPLDQAPGSAAEQELVEHRQIRRSVIDAQREAVLLMRDRGAIDDDVLRSIERELDLEELRMEA
;
A
#
# COMPACT_ATOMS: atom_id res chain seq x y z
N MET A 1 -5.89 33.49 -1.41
CA MET A 1 -4.83 32.61 -0.84
C MET A 1 -4.77 31.36 -1.71
N GLN A 2 -4.15 31.46 -2.89
CA GLN A 2 -4.86 31.01 -4.10
C GLN A 2 -4.84 29.51 -4.41
N THR A 3 -3.92 28.70 -3.88
CA THR A 3 -3.95 27.22 -3.87
C THR A 3 -2.62 26.67 -3.34
N ALA A 4 -1.51 27.30 -3.73
CA ALA A 4 -0.16 26.90 -3.33
C ALA A 4 0.08 27.00 -1.81
N GLU A 5 -0.38 28.08 -1.16
CA GLU A 5 -0.29 28.25 0.30
C GLU A 5 -1.04 27.16 1.06
N LEU A 6 -2.22 26.77 0.54
CA LEU A 6 -3.04 25.69 1.11
C LEU A 6 -2.36 24.34 0.94
N LEU A 7 -1.78 24.06 -0.23
CA LEU A 7 -1.01 22.83 -0.46
C LEU A 7 0.22 22.77 0.45
N LEU A 8 0.94 23.87 0.63
CA LEU A 8 2.08 23.92 1.54
C LEU A 8 1.65 23.70 3.00
N ALA A 9 0.56 24.36 3.43
CA ALA A 9 -0.01 24.16 4.76
C ALA A 9 -0.47 22.70 4.97
N LEU A 10 -1.05 22.08 3.93
CA LEU A 10 -1.47 20.68 3.96
C LEU A 10 -0.27 19.74 4.09
N LEU A 11 0.80 19.96 3.32
CA LEU A 11 2.04 19.19 3.40
C LEU A 11 2.71 19.32 4.77
N LEU A 12 2.77 20.54 5.32
CA LEU A 12 3.28 20.81 6.67
C LEU A 12 2.43 20.08 7.73
N ALA A 13 1.11 20.13 7.60
CA ALA A 13 0.20 19.42 8.51
C ALA A 13 0.39 17.90 8.44
N VAL A 14 0.54 17.33 7.24
CA VAL A 14 0.85 15.89 7.06
C VAL A 14 2.15 15.53 7.76
N ALA A 15 3.22 16.29 7.54
CA ALA A 15 4.53 16.04 8.16
C ALA A 15 4.48 16.14 9.70
N ALA A 16 3.80 17.16 10.23
CA ALA A 16 3.65 17.36 11.68
C ALA A 16 2.82 16.25 12.33
N LEU A 17 1.66 15.91 11.76
CA LEU A 17 0.76 14.88 12.29
C LEU A 17 1.37 13.48 12.20
N VAL A 18 2.16 13.19 11.17
CA VAL A 18 2.87 11.90 11.07
C VAL A 18 3.99 11.82 12.11
N THR A 19 4.76 12.90 12.30
CA THR A 19 5.78 12.95 13.36
C THR A 19 5.14 12.71 14.73
N LEU A 20 3.98 13.32 14.97
CA LEU A 20 3.19 13.09 16.16
C LEU A 20 2.70 11.63 16.25
N ALA A 21 2.26 11.04 15.14
CA ALA A 21 1.81 9.65 15.09
C ALA A 21 2.91 8.65 15.47
N ARG A 22 4.12 8.86 14.98
CA ARG A 22 5.29 8.06 15.35
C ARG A 22 5.59 8.20 16.84
N ARG A 23 5.52 9.41 17.39
CA ARG A 23 5.74 9.67 18.82
C ARG A 23 4.68 9.01 19.70
N LEU A 24 3.42 9.01 19.27
CA LEU A 24 2.29 8.38 19.98
C LEU A 24 2.19 6.87 19.72
N ARG A 25 3.04 6.30 18.85
CA ARG A 25 3.00 4.88 18.43
C ARG A 25 1.65 4.45 17.86
N THR A 26 0.93 5.38 17.25
CA THR A 26 -0.38 5.16 16.61
C THR A 26 -0.24 5.11 15.09
N LEU A 27 -1.21 4.51 14.41
CA LEU A 27 -1.23 4.51 12.95
C LEU A 27 -1.43 5.92 12.38
N TYR A 28 -0.54 6.36 11.50
CA TYR A 28 -0.59 7.70 10.92
C TYR A 28 -1.89 8.03 10.17
N PRO A 29 -2.57 7.12 9.45
CA PRO A 29 -3.85 7.43 8.80
C PRO A 29 -4.91 7.94 9.77
N VAL A 30 -4.95 7.39 10.99
CA VAL A 30 -5.91 7.75 12.03
C VAL A 30 -5.70 9.18 12.50
N LEU A 31 -4.45 9.54 12.79
CA LEU A 31 -4.12 10.90 13.23
C LEU A 31 -4.27 11.93 12.11
N LEU A 32 -4.03 11.56 10.85
CA LEU A 32 -4.27 12.46 9.72
C LEU A 32 -5.76 12.74 9.53
N LEU A 33 -6.60 11.71 9.69
CA LEU A 33 -8.05 11.86 9.64
C LEU A 33 -8.57 12.74 10.78
N LEU A 34 -8.16 12.48 12.03
CA LEU A 34 -8.54 13.27 13.19
C LEU A 34 -7.98 14.69 13.13
N GLY A 35 -6.74 14.85 12.66
CA GLY A 35 -6.11 16.15 12.43
C GLY A 35 -6.84 16.95 11.38
N GLY A 36 -7.29 16.32 10.28
CA GLY A 36 -8.12 16.96 9.27
C GLY A 36 -9.47 17.40 9.80
N LEU A 37 -10.09 16.58 10.66
CA LEU A 37 -11.35 16.92 11.33
C LEU A 37 -11.18 18.13 12.26
N ALA A 38 -10.10 18.15 13.05
CA ALA A 38 -9.76 19.26 13.93
C ALA A 38 -9.46 20.54 13.14
N LEU A 39 -8.64 20.46 12.09
CA LEU A 39 -8.34 21.58 11.19
C LEU A 39 -9.61 22.10 10.52
N GLY A 40 -10.47 21.20 10.05
CA GLY A 40 -11.73 21.58 9.44
C GLY A 40 -12.65 22.32 10.42
N ALA A 41 -12.64 21.97 11.70
CA ALA A 41 -13.45 22.66 12.71
C ALA A 41 -13.03 24.12 12.95
N ILE A 42 -11.81 24.52 12.55
CA ILE A 42 -11.31 25.89 12.72
C ILE A 42 -12.09 26.85 11.79
N PRO A 43 -12.69 27.93 12.33
CA PRO A 43 -13.38 28.91 11.51
C PRO A 43 -12.39 29.66 10.61
N GLY A 44 -12.72 29.80 9.32
CA GLY A 44 -11.89 30.48 8.32
C GLY A 44 -11.06 29.56 7.41
N VAL A 45 -11.02 28.25 7.69
CA VAL A 45 -10.39 27.28 6.76
C VAL A 45 -11.29 27.14 5.51
N PRO A 46 -10.76 27.41 4.31
CA PRO A 46 -11.56 27.33 3.08
C PRO A 46 -11.99 25.90 2.78
N ARG A 47 -13.18 25.74 2.20
CA ARG A 47 -13.65 24.45 1.70
C ARG A 47 -12.83 24.10 0.46
N LEU A 48 -12.00 23.08 0.59
CA LEU A 48 -11.25 22.52 -0.53
C LEU A 48 -12.21 21.71 -1.41
N GLU A 49 -12.76 22.36 -2.43
CA GLU A 49 -13.46 21.69 -3.53
C GLU A 49 -12.43 21.17 -4.51
N VAL A 50 -12.00 19.92 -4.30
CA VAL A 50 -11.11 19.24 -5.25
C VAL A 50 -11.99 18.64 -6.34
N ALA A 51 -11.64 18.91 -7.60
CA ALA A 51 -12.34 18.33 -8.74
C ALA A 51 -12.31 16.79 -8.63
N PRO A 52 -13.48 16.13 -8.65
CA PRO A 52 -13.64 14.67 -8.56
C PRO A 52 -12.63 13.85 -9.37
N ASP A 53 -12.48 14.19 -10.65
CA ASP A 53 -11.61 13.46 -11.58
C ASP A 53 -10.12 13.66 -11.29
N SER A 54 -9.75 14.81 -10.72
CA SER A 54 -8.36 15.11 -10.36
C SER A 54 -7.89 14.27 -9.19
N VAL A 55 -8.77 13.93 -8.23
CA VAL A 55 -8.41 13.07 -7.09
C VAL A 55 -8.08 11.67 -7.58
N LEU A 56 -8.95 11.08 -8.41
CA LEU A 56 -8.70 9.75 -8.97
C LEU A 56 -7.44 9.73 -9.83
N LEU A 57 -7.28 10.72 -10.72
CA LEU A 57 -6.12 10.79 -11.60
C LEU A 57 -4.81 10.95 -10.84
N LEU A 58 -4.78 11.77 -9.77
CA LEU A 58 -3.55 12.04 -9.02
C LEU A 58 -3.16 10.88 -8.09
N VAL A 59 -4.14 10.22 -7.49
CA VAL A 59 -3.90 9.25 -6.40
C VAL A 59 -3.80 7.82 -6.94
N LEU A 60 -4.70 7.44 -7.84
CA LEU A 60 -4.89 6.03 -8.19
C LEU A 60 -3.75 5.44 -9.03
N PRO A 61 -3.32 6.07 -10.16
CA PRO A 61 -2.30 5.48 -11.03
C PRO A 61 -0.97 5.19 -10.30
N PRO A 62 -0.41 6.10 -9.48
CA PRO A 62 0.78 5.83 -8.68
C PRO A 62 0.65 4.62 -7.77
N ILE A 63 -0.46 4.54 -7.00
CA ILE A 63 -0.65 3.50 -5.98
C ILE A 63 -0.73 2.11 -6.63
N VAL A 64 -1.61 1.95 -7.63
CA VAL A 64 -1.83 0.65 -8.28
C VAL A 64 -0.61 0.21 -9.10
N TYR A 65 0.13 1.15 -9.70
CA TYR A 65 1.36 0.85 -10.43
C TYR A 65 2.46 0.34 -9.50
N VAL A 66 2.68 0.98 -8.36
CA VAL A 66 3.73 0.57 -7.42
C VAL A 66 3.40 -0.77 -6.78
N ALA A 67 2.15 -0.98 -6.37
CA ALA A 67 1.70 -2.28 -5.87
C ALA A 67 2.02 -3.39 -6.90
N ALA A 68 1.69 -3.14 -8.18
CA ALA A 68 1.94 -4.07 -9.27
C ALA A 68 3.44 -4.27 -9.54
N PHE A 69 4.24 -3.22 -9.49
CA PHE A 69 5.67 -3.25 -9.75
C PHE A 69 6.44 -4.15 -8.76
N PHE A 70 6.05 -4.13 -7.49
CA PHE A 70 6.68 -4.95 -6.44
C PHE A 70 6.07 -6.34 -6.26
N THR A 71 5.08 -6.72 -7.07
CA THR A 71 4.40 -8.01 -6.92
C THR A 71 5.24 -9.18 -7.48
N PRO A 72 5.46 -10.26 -6.69
CA PRO A 72 6.18 -11.44 -7.15
C PRO A 72 5.32 -12.30 -8.11
N ILE A 73 5.60 -12.19 -9.42
CA ILE A 73 4.76 -12.78 -10.47
C ILE A 73 4.67 -14.33 -10.45
N ARG A 74 5.68 -15.02 -9.91
CA ARG A 74 5.67 -16.49 -9.83
C ARG A 74 4.61 -16.96 -8.82
N SER A 75 4.59 -16.36 -7.64
CA SER A 75 3.60 -16.64 -6.59
C SER A 75 2.21 -16.19 -7.03
N PHE A 76 2.10 -14.99 -7.62
CA PHE A 76 0.83 -14.48 -8.16
C PHE A 76 0.18 -15.44 -9.17
N ARG A 77 0.97 -16.09 -10.03
CA ARG A 77 0.45 -17.08 -11.00
C ARG A 77 0.02 -18.38 -10.36
N ALA A 78 0.71 -18.81 -9.29
CA ALA A 78 0.36 -20.03 -8.58
C ALA A 78 -1.01 -19.92 -7.90
N ASP A 79 -1.33 -18.75 -7.36
CA ASP A 79 -2.58 -18.49 -6.63
C ASP A 79 -3.65 -17.73 -7.45
N LEU A 80 -3.50 -17.65 -8.78
CA LEU A 80 -4.36 -16.81 -9.64
C LEU A 80 -5.85 -17.13 -9.50
N GLY A 81 -6.23 -18.39 -9.29
CA GLY A 81 -7.62 -18.79 -9.09
C GLY A 81 -8.22 -18.23 -7.79
N HIS A 82 -7.46 -18.29 -6.69
CA HIS A 82 -7.86 -17.72 -5.39
C HIS A 82 -7.90 -16.20 -5.45
N ILE A 83 -6.84 -15.61 -6.01
CA ILE A 83 -6.75 -14.17 -6.24
C ILE A 83 -7.94 -13.70 -7.06
N ALA A 84 -8.28 -14.35 -8.19
CA ALA A 84 -9.43 -13.98 -9.02
C ALA A 84 -10.77 -14.08 -8.27
N SER A 85 -10.95 -15.12 -7.44
CA SER A 85 -12.16 -15.28 -6.62
C SER A 85 -12.35 -14.12 -5.64
N LEU A 86 -11.27 -13.64 -5.01
CA LEU A 86 -11.31 -12.48 -4.11
C LEU A 86 -11.41 -11.17 -4.91
N ALA A 87 -10.53 -11.00 -5.89
CA ALA A 87 -10.40 -9.86 -6.82
C ALA A 87 -11.71 -9.42 -7.49
N ILE A 88 -12.50 -10.42 -7.92
CA ILE A 88 -13.66 -10.23 -8.78
C ILE A 88 -14.92 -10.72 -8.05
N GLY A 89 -14.92 -11.98 -7.63
CA GLY A 89 -16.10 -12.61 -7.03
C GLY A 89 -16.53 -11.91 -5.73
N LEU A 90 -15.61 -11.76 -4.79
CA LEU A 90 -15.90 -11.10 -3.51
C LEU A 90 -16.22 -9.61 -3.70
N VAL A 91 -15.58 -8.89 -4.62
CA VAL A 91 -15.91 -7.48 -4.91
C VAL A 91 -17.33 -7.33 -5.45
N LEU A 92 -17.74 -8.18 -6.40
CA LEU A 92 -19.09 -8.14 -6.95
C LEU A 92 -20.13 -8.53 -5.88
N ALA A 93 -19.86 -9.57 -5.09
CA ALA A 93 -20.72 -9.99 -4.00
C ALA A 93 -20.87 -8.89 -2.92
N SER A 94 -19.76 -8.26 -2.55
CA SER A 94 -19.73 -7.14 -1.60
C SER A 94 -20.49 -5.93 -2.16
N THR A 95 -20.28 -5.61 -3.43
CA THR A 95 -20.99 -4.52 -4.11
C THR A 95 -22.49 -4.75 -4.10
N ALA A 96 -22.94 -5.96 -4.45
CA ALA A 96 -24.36 -6.32 -4.46
C ALA A 96 -24.99 -6.27 -3.05
N ALA A 97 -24.29 -6.79 -2.05
CA ALA A 97 -24.74 -6.76 -0.66
C ALA A 97 -24.88 -5.33 -0.13
N VAL A 98 -23.87 -4.49 -0.37
CA VAL A 98 -23.90 -3.07 0.03
C VAL A 98 -24.99 -2.32 -0.72
N ALA A 99 -25.14 -2.54 -2.02
CA ALA A 99 -26.21 -1.91 -2.80
C ALA A 99 -27.59 -2.28 -2.24
N GLY A 100 -27.81 -3.55 -1.89
CA GLY A 100 -29.06 -4.02 -1.28
C GLY A 100 -29.34 -3.35 0.08
N VAL A 101 -28.34 -3.33 0.98
CA VAL A 101 -28.46 -2.69 2.29
C VAL A 101 -28.73 -1.19 2.15
N ALA A 102 -28.00 -0.52 1.27
CA ALA A 102 -28.10 0.92 1.13
C ALA A 102 -29.44 1.31 0.46
N LEU A 103 -29.96 0.55 -0.50
CA LEU A 103 -31.31 0.76 -1.06
C LEU A 103 -32.41 0.58 0.00
N ALA A 104 -32.21 -0.32 0.97
CA ALA A 104 -33.18 -0.55 2.04
C ALA A 104 -33.15 0.54 3.11
N LEU A 105 -31.98 1.12 3.40
CA LEU A 105 -31.77 2.03 4.53
C LEU A 105 -31.66 3.51 4.16
N VAL A 106 -31.41 3.86 2.90
CA VAL A 106 -31.22 5.25 2.44
C VAL A 106 -32.38 5.65 1.52
N PRO A 107 -33.36 6.42 2.03
CA PRO A 107 -34.47 6.90 1.21
C PRO A 107 -34.00 7.73 0.02
N GLY A 108 -34.57 7.48 -1.16
CA GLY A 108 -34.29 8.26 -2.37
C GLY A 108 -32.99 7.90 -3.09
N MET A 109 -32.24 6.89 -2.63
CA MET A 109 -31.06 6.43 -3.35
C MET A 109 -31.46 5.51 -4.53
N THR A 110 -30.90 5.79 -5.71
CA THR A 110 -31.18 4.99 -6.91
C THR A 110 -30.30 3.73 -6.96
N GLY A 111 -30.76 2.69 -7.66
CA GLY A 111 -30.00 1.45 -7.86
C GLY A 111 -28.57 1.69 -8.37
N PRO A 112 -28.35 2.48 -9.43
CA PRO A 112 -27.01 2.82 -9.91
C PRO A 112 -26.11 3.48 -8.85
N ILE A 113 -26.65 4.40 -8.03
CA ILE A 113 -25.86 5.06 -6.98
C ILE A 113 -25.54 4.08 -5.85
N ALA A 114 -26.47 3.18 -5.51
CA ALA A 114 -26.23 2.12 -4.53
C ALA A 114 -25.14 1.13 -4.97
N ILE A 115 -25.11 0.77 -6.26
CA ILE A 115 -24.06 -0.05 -6.87
C ILE A 115 -22.73 0.71 -6.87
N ALA A 116 -22.73 2.00 -7.20
CA ALA A 116 -21.53 2.83 -7.13
C ALA A 116 -20.98 2.90 -5.69
N LEU A 117 -21.85 3.09 -4.69
CA LEU A 117 -21.48 3.04 -3.27
C LEU A 117 -20.88 1.68 -2.91
N GLY A 118 -21.52 0.58 -3.32
CA GLY A 118 -21.00 -0.78 -3.08
C GLY A 118 -19.62 -0.99 -3.70
N ALA A 119 -19.43 -0.54 -4.94
CA ALA A 119 -18.15 -0.62 -5.63
C ALA A 119 -17.07 0.23 -4.95
N ILE A 120 -17.43 1.40 -4.43
CA ILE A 120 -16.53 2.27 -3.65
C ILE A 120 -15.99 1.55 -2.41
N VAL A 121 -16.85 0.89 -1.62
CA VAL A 121 -16.46 0.33 -0.30
C VAL A 121 -16.08 -1.15 -0.32
N ALA A 122 -16.26 -1.82 -1.47
CA ALA A 122 -15.97 -3.25 -1.61
C ALA A 122 -14.46 -3.58 -1.51
N PRO A 123 -13.54 -2.88 -2.22
CA PRO A 123 -12.10 -3.15 -2.13
C PRO A 123 -11.57 -2.89 -0.72
N PRO A 124 -10.83 -3.85 -0.13
CA PRO A 124 -10.00 -3.59 1.02
C PRO A 124 -8.70 -2.88 0.62
N ASP A 125 -8.23 -1.99 1.49
CA ASP A 125 -6.87 -1.46 1.54
C ASP A 125 -5.98 -2.41 2.35
N GLU A 126 -5.00 -2.96 1.66
CA GLU A 126 -4.04 -3.92 2.18
C GLU A 126 -2.84 -3.29 2.89
N VAL A 127 -2.55 -2.01 2.65
CA VAL A 127 -1.29 -1.39 3.11
C VAL A 127 -1.19 -1.44 4.64
N ALA A 128 -2.29 -1.09 5.32
CA ALA A 128 -2.36 -1.15 6.77
C ALA A 128 -2.32 -2.60 7.29
N ALA A 129 -2.90 -3.56 6.55
CA ALA A 129 -3.00 -4.95 6.98
C ALA A 129 -1.66 -5.65 6.86
N MET A 130 -0.98 -5.45 5.72
CA MET A 130 0.36 -5.96 5.48
C MET A 130 1.35 -5.43 6.51
N ALA A 131 1.31 -4.12 6.82
CA ALA A 131 2.18 -3.55 7.85
C ALA A 131 2.00 -4.21 9.23
N VAL A 132 0.77 -4.64 9.59
CA VAL A 132 0.52 -5.39 10.82
C VAL A 132 1.00 -6.84 10.70
N MET A 133 0.73 -7.49 9.57
CA MET A 133 1.07 -8.90 9.33
C MET A 133 2.58 -9.13 9.25
N GLU A 134 3.32 -8.24 8.58
CA GLU A 134 4.78 -8.25 8.51
C GLU A 134 5.39 -8.09 9.91
N ARG A 135 4.87 -7.17 10.72
CA ARG A 135 5.31 -6.95 12.10
C ARG A 135 5.08 -8.15 13.01
N LEU A 136 4.05 -8.96 12.74
CA LEU A 136 3.71 -10.17 13.50
C LEU A 136 4.20 -11.46 12.81
N ALA A 137 5.02 -11.34 11.77
CA ALA A 137 5.61 -12.47 11.04
C ALA A 137 4.59 -13.53 10.57
N VAL A 138 3.44 -13.06 10.08
CA VAL A 138 2.41 -13.91 9.46
C VAL A 138 2.99 -14.56 8.18
N PRO A 139 2.60 -15.80 7.83
CA PRO A 139 3.14 -16.51 6.66
C PRO A 139 3.13 -15.67 5.38
N ARG A 140 4.26 -15.68 4.65
CA ARG A 140 4.46 -14.90 3.40
C ARG A 140 3.38 -15.17 2.34
N ARG A 141 2.80 -16.37 2.35
CA ARG A 141 1.68 -16.74 1.47
C ARG A 141 0.45 -15.85 1.70
N LEU A 142 0.09 -15.54 2.94
CA LEU A 142 -1.09 -14.71 3.25
C LEU A 142 -0.86 -13.25 2.85
N ILE A 143 0.36 -12.75 3.05
CA ILE A 143 0.78 -11.43 2.57
C ILE A 143 0.66 -11.39 1.03
N GLY A 144 1.16 -12.41 0.34
CA GLY A 144 1.06 -12.52 -1.12
C GLY A 144 -0.38 -12.64 -1.64
N LEU A 145 -1.28 -13.34 -0.92
CA LEU A 145 -2.69 -13.45 -1.27
C LEU A 145 -3.41 -12.11 -1.12
N LEU A 146 -3.14 -11.35 -0.04
CA LEU A 146 -3.70 -10.01 0.13
C LEU A 146 -3.18 -9.07 -0.97
N GLN A 147 -1.86 -9.03 -1.18
CA GLN A 147 -1.22 -8.26 -2.25
C GLN A 147 -1.86 -8.54 -3.62
N GLY A 148 -2.06 -9.83 -3.94
CA GLY A 148 -2.70 -10.25 -5.18
C GLY A 148 -4.16 -9.80 -5.27
N GLU A 149 -4.91 -9.89 -4.17
CA GLU A 149 -6.31 -9.47 -4.08
C GLU A 149 -6.46 -7.96 -4.38
N SER A 150 -5.71 -7.07 -3.71
CA SER A 150 -5.90 -5.61 -3.88
C SER A 150 -5.55 -5.12 -5.28
N LEU A 151 -4.52 -5.71 -5.93
CA LEU A 151 -4.12 -5.36 -7.30
C LEU A 151 -5.27 -5.38 -8.30
N LEU A 152 -6.14 -6.39 -8.19
CA LEU A 152 -7.24 -6.59 -9.12
C LEU A 152 -8.57 -6.09 -8.57
N ASN A 153 -8.74 -6.04 -7.25
CA ASN A 153 -9.94 -5.51 -6.60
C ASN A 153 -10.23 -4.07 -7.03
N ASP A 154 -9.22 -3.20 -6.98
CA ASP A 154 -9.37 -1.77 -7.34
C ASP A 154 -9.81 -1.59 -8.79
N ALA A 155 -9.26 -2.42 -9.69
CA ALA A 155 -9.64 -2.43 -11.09
C ALA A 155 -11.09 -2.87 -11.31
N THR A 156 -11.51 -3.96 -10.65
CA THR A 156 -12.88 -4.47 -10.72
C THR A 156 -13.85 -3.43 -10.17
N ALA A 157 -13.58 -2.93 -8.97
CA ALA A 157 -14.43 -1.95 -8.31
C ALA A 157 -14.55 -0.65 -9.07
N LEU A 158 -13.45 -0.06 -9.56
CA LEU A 158 -13.55 1.19 -10.31
C LEU A 158 -14.29 1.00 -11.64
N THR A 159 -14.16 -0.16 -12.27
CA THR A 159 -14.92 -0.48 -13.48
C THR A 159 -16.41 -0.55 -13.18
N VAL A 160 -16.80 -1.24 -12.11
CA VAL A 160 -18.21 -1.31 -11.67
C VAL A 160 -18.72 0.09 -11.28
N TYR A 161 -17.94 0.86 -10.54
CA TYR A 161 -18.24 2.24 -10.15
C TYR A 161 -18.51 3.14 -11.36
N ARG A 162 -17.66 3.10 -12.39
CA ARG A 162 -17.82 3.90 -13.61
C ARG A 162 -19.06 3.51 -14.41
N VAL A 163 -19.32 2.22 -14.56
CA VAL A 163 -20.54 1.72 -15.22
C VAL A 163 -21.78 2.15 -14.44
N ALA A 164 -21.73 2.05 -13.11
CA ALA A 164 -22.82 2.44 -12.22
C ALA A 164 -23.07 3.95 -12.26
N LEU A 165 -22.04 4.79 -12.22
CA LEU A 165 -22.21 6.24 -12.35
C LEU A 165 -22.65 6.65 -13.75
N GLY A 166 -22.09 6.04 -14.80
CA GLY A 166 -22.49 6.31 -16.18
C GLY A 166 -23.98 6.00 -16.41
N THR A 167 -24.48 4.89 -15.85
CA THR A 167 -25.91 4.55 -15.88
C THR A 167 -26.76 5.47 -15.00
N ALA A 168 -26.27 5.87 -13.82
CA ALA A 168 -26.95 6.85 -12.96
C ALA A 168 -27.15 8.19 -13.67
N VAL A 169 -26.11 8.65 -14.36
CA VAL A 169 -26.08 9.91 -15.10
C VAL A 169 -26.93 9.84 -16.37
N ALA A 170 -26.90 8.72 -17.08
CA ALA A 170 -27.69 8.50 -18.29
C ALA A 170 -29.18 8.22 -18.01
N GLY A 171 -29.56 7.94 -16.76
CA GLY A 171 -30.92 7.57 -16.38
C GLY A 171 -31.37 6.20 -16.93
N THR A 172 -30.43 5.31 -17.27
CA THR A 172 -30.71 3.99 -17.86
C THR A 172 -30.69 2.88 -16.81
N SER A 173 -31.46 1.81 -17.04
CA SER A 173 -31.52 0.67 -16.13
C SER A 173 -30.32 -0.27 -16.30
N VAL A 174 -29.73 -0.73 -15.19
CA VAL A 174 -28.52 -1.57 -15.14
C VAL A 174 -28.76 -3.03 -15.60
N LEU A 175 -30.02 -3.47 -15.77
CA LEU A 175 -30.43 -4.87 -15.98
C LEU A 175 -30.23 -5.45 -17.40
N SER A 176 -29.55 -4.75 -18.32
CA SER A 176 -29.21 -5.35 -19.62
C SER A 176 -28.00 -6.30 -19.49
N LEU A 177 -27.92 -7.34 -20.32
CA LEU A 177 -26.78 -8.28 -20.39
C LEU A 177 -25.55 -7.74 -21.15
N ALA A 178 -25.67 -6.56 -21.78
CA ALA A 178 -24.60 -5.86 -22.49
C ALA A 178 -23.33 -5.52 -21.64
N PRO A 179 -23.39 -5.28 -20.32
CA PRO A 179 -22.23 -4.89 -19.51
C PRO A 179 -21.14 -5.97 -19.35
N ILE A 180 -21.47 -7.26 -19.47
CA ILE A 180 -20.50 -8.35 -19.25
C ILE A 180 -19.51 -8.45 -20.42
N GLY A 181 -20.00 -8.36 -21.65
CA GLY A 181 -19.14 -8.30 -22.84
C GLY A 181 -18.27 -7.04 -22.84
N ASN A 182 -18.83 -5.92 -22.39
CA ASN A 182 -18.10 -4.67 -22.24
C ASN A 182 -16.99 -4.79 -21.18
N PHE A 183 -17.22 -5.47 -20.05
CA PHE A 183 -16.21 -5.67 -19.00
C PHE A 183 -14.96 -6.40 -19.53
N VAL A 184 -15.13 -7.47 -20.30
CA VAL A 184 -14.01 -8.22 -20.88
C VAL A 184 -13.24 -7.37 -21.89
N VAL A 185 -13.93 -6.62 -22.75
CA VAL A 185 -13.30 -5.74 -23.75
C VAL A 185 -12.54 -4.59 -23.08
N VAL A 186 -13.17 -3.91 -22.11
CA VAL A 186 -12.57 -2.83 -21.32
C VAL A 186 -11.35 -3.32 -20.54
N GLY A 187 -11.42 -4.53 -19.98
CA GLY A 187 -10.31 -5.14 -19.27
C GLY A 187 -9.15 -5.55 -20.19
N ALA A 188 -9.45 -6.26 -21.27
CA ALA A 188 -8.45 -6.71 -22.25
C ALA A 188 -7.78 -5.53 -22.95
N GLY A 189 -8.53 -4.47 -23.28
CA GLY A 189 -7.99 -3.23 -23.83
C GLY A 189 -7.04 -2.52 -22.87
N GLY A 190 -7.39 -2.46 -21.57
CA GLY A 190 -6.50 -1.94 -20.53
C GLY A 190 -5.20 -2.73 -20.45
N ILE A 191 -5.28 -4.07 -20.43
CA ILE A 191 -4.09 -4.95 -20.44
C ILE A 191 -3.22 -4.71 -21.67
N ALA A 192 -3.81 -4.62 -22.85
CA ALA A 192 -3.09 -4.40 -24.11
C ALA A 192 -2.32 -3.06 -24.10
N ILE A 193 -2.98 -1.98 -23.68
CA ILE A 193 -2.36 -0.65 -23.55
C ILE A 193 -1.26 -0.68 -22.49
N GLY A 194 -1.50 -1.29 -21.33
CA GLY A 194 -0.51 -1.43 -20.27
C GLY A 194 0.75 -2.18 -20.71
N LEU A 195 0.60 -3.27 -21.49
CA LEU A 195 1.73 -3.99 -22.07
C LEU A 195 2.49 -3.15 -23.10
N ALA A 196 1.77 -2.42 -23.97
CA ALA A 196 2.38 -1.56 -24.98
C ALA A 196 3.20 -0.44 -24.33
N VAL A 197 2.62 0.24 -23.33
CA VAL A 197 3.30 1.31 -22.57
C VAL A 197 4.46 0.73 -21.76
N GLY A 198 4.27 -0.39 -21.06
CA GLY A 198 5.34 -1.06 -20.32
C GLY A 198 6.51 -1.48 -21.21
N TRP A 199 6.22 -1.99 -22.40
CA TRP A 199 7.23 -2.32 -23.41
C TRP A 199 7.98 -1.08 -23.89
N LEU A 200 7.26 0.01 -24.21
CA LEU A 200 7.86 1.27 -24.66
C LEU A 200 8.76 1.88 -23.59
N ILE A 201 8.27 1.98 -22.36
CA ILE A 201 9.02 2.54 -21.23
C ILE A 201 10.26 1.69 -20.92
N ALA A 202 10.19 0.36 -21.03
CA ALA A 202 11.37 -0.49 -20.87
C ALA A 202 12.46 -0.16 -21.90
N HIS A 203 12.08 0.14 -23.15
CA HIS A 203 13.02 0.54 -24.20
C HIS A 203 13.57 1.95 -24.02
N VAL A 204 12.77 2.86 -23.46
CA VAL A 204 13.23 4.21 -23.11
C VAL A 204 14.23 4.13 -21.97
N ARG A 205 13.90 3.45 -20.87
CA ARG A 205 14.78 3.33 -19.69
C ARG A 205 16.11 2.65 -20.00
N ALA A 206 16.12 1.64 -20.88
CA ALA A 206 17.35 0.99 -21.31
C ALA A 206 18.36 1.94 -22.01
N ARG A 207 17.94 3.14 -22.41
CA ARG A 207 18.79 4.17 -23.04
C ARG A 207 19.08 5.36 -22.12
N LEU A 208 18.52 5.39 -20.91
CA LEU A 208 18.77 6.45 -19.94
C LEU A 208 20.00 6.09 -19.11
N ALA A 209 20.89 7.06 -18.90
CA ALA A 209 22.04 6.94 -18.00
C ALA A 209 21.92 7.84 -16.76
N ASP A 210 21.10 8.90 -16.84
CA ASP A 210 20.93 9.88 -15.77
C ASP A 210 19.85 9.48 -14.76
N LEU A 211 20.27 9.33 -13.50
CA LEU A 211 19.40 8.94 -12.39
C LEU A 211 18.15 9.83 -12.23
N PRO A 212 18.23 11.18 -12.26
CA PRO A 212 17.04 12.03 -12.11
C PRO A 212 16.02 11.84 -13.24
N VAL A 213 16.51 11.63 -14.46
CA VAL A 213 15.64 11.42 -15.64
C VAL A 213 14.95 10.07 -15.54
N GLU A 214 15.67 9.02 -15.14
CA GLU A 214 15.08 7.69 -14.98
C GLU A 214 14.01 7.66 -13.88
N ILE A 215 14.24 8.34 -12.75
CA ILE A 215 13.24 8.51 -11.69
C ILE A 215 12.03 9.28 -12.23
N THR A 216 12.24 10.36 -12.97
CA THR A 216 11.14 11.16 -13.56
C THR A 216 10.29 10.31 -14.51
N VAL A 217 10.92 9.55 -15.40
CA VAL A 217 10.22 8.60 -16.30
C VAL A 217 9.45 7.57 -15.47
N SER A 218 10.01 7.12 -14.35
CA SER A 218 9.33 6.22 -13.43
C SER A 218 8.04 6.81 -12.87
N LEU A 219 8.10 8.04 -12.37
CA LEU A 219 6.93 8.75 -11.84
C LEU A 219 5.86 9.03 -12.89
N LEU A 220 6.24 9.25 -14.15
CA LEU A 220 5.32 9.48 -15.26
C LEU A 220 4.71 8.20 -15.85
N THR A 221 5.38 7.06 -15.68
CA THR A 221 4.95 5.75 -16.21
C THR A 221 3.49 5.38 -15.88
N PRO A 222 3.01 5.47 -14.62
CA PRO A 222 1.61 5.12 -14.31
C PRO A 222 0.61 5.97 -15.07
N TYR A 223 0.86 7.28 -15.21
CA TYR A 223 -0.02 8.19 -15.93
C TYR A 223 0.00 7.93 -17.43
N ALA A 224 1.18 7.62 -17.99
CA ALA A 224 1.35 7.25 -19.39
C ALA A 224 0.60 5.96 -19.75
N ALA A 225 0.37 5.06 -18.79
CA ALA A 225 -0.47 3.87 -18.99
C ALA A 225 -1.95 4.17 -18.78
N TYR A 226 -2.28 4.93 -17.72
CA TYR A 226 -3.65 5.22 -17.32
C TYR A 226 -4.39 6.14 -18.30
N LEU A 227 -3.80 7.28 -18.68
CA LEU A 227 -4.48 8.30 -19.47
C LEU A 227 -4.89 7.81 -20.88
N PRO A 228 -4.04 7.14 -21.68
CA PRO A 228 -4.45 6.65 -23.00
C PRO A 228 -5.55 5.61 -22.92
N ALA A 229 -5.53 4.76 -21.90
CA ALA A 229 -6.57 3.77 -21.67
C ALA A 229 -7.92 4.43 -21.36
N GLU A 230 -7.92 5.46 -20.51
CA GLU A 230 -9.10 6.25 -20.20
C GLU A 230 -9.67 6.97 -21.42
N LEU A 231 -8.81 7.56 -22.28
CA LEU A 231 -9.23 8.26 -23.49
C LEU A 231 -9.95 7.35 -24.50
N VAL A 232 -9.59 6.06 -24.55
CA VAL A 232 -10.19 5.06 -25.43
C VAL A 232 -11.36 4.33 -24.73
N GLY A 233 -11.67 4.68 -23.49
CA GLY A 233 -12.78 4.10 -22.72
C GLY A 233 -12.52 2.68 -22.21
N VAL A 234 -11.25 2.27 -22.10
CA VAL A 234 -10.83 0.99 -21.52
C VAL A 234 -10.27 1.19 -20.10
N SER A 235 -9.97 0.11 -19.36
CA SER A 235 -9.60 0.24 -17.93
C SER A 235 -8.22 0.85 -17.74
N GLY A 236 -8.14 2.11 -17.32
CA GLY A 236 -6.89 2.79 -16.96
C GLY A 236 -6.15 2.13 -15.81
N VAL A 237 -6.88 1.60 -14.83
CA VAL A 237 -6.32 0.87 -13.68
C VAL A 237 -5.60 -0.40 -14.14
N LEU A 238 -6.24 -1.23 -14.97
CA LEU A 238 -5.59 -2.42 -15.50
C LEU A 238 -4.40 -2.08 -16.41
N ALA A 239 -4.45 -0.97 -17.13
CA ALA A 239 -3.29 -0.50 -17.90
C ALA A 239 -2.09 -0.17 -16.99
N ALA A 240 -2.31 0.59 -15.92
CA ALA A 240 -1.27 0.92 -14.94
C ALA A 240 -0.73 -0.32 -14.21
N VAL A 241 -1.61 -1.22 -13.75
CA VAL A 241 -1.23 -2.49 -13.10
C VAL A 241 -0.41 -3.36 -14.07
N THR A 242 -0.85 -3.50 -15.31
CA THR A 242 -0.16 -4.33 -16.30
C THR A 242 1.20 -3.76 -16.67
N ALA A 243 1.31 -2.44 -16.82
CA ALA A 243 2.60 -1.76 -17.02
C ALA A 243 3.54 -1.97 -15.81
N GLY A 244 3.01 -1.88 -14.58
CA GLY A 244 3.73 -2.16 -13.34
C GLY A 244 4.28 -3.58 -13.29
N LEU A 245 3.42 -4.59 -13.48
CA LEU A 245 3.82 -6.00 -13.52
C LEU A 245 4.88 -6.29 -14.59
N TYR A 246 4.73 -5.70 -15.79
CA TYR A 246 5.67 -5.89 -16.88
C TYR A 246 7.05 -5.31 -16.57
N LEU A 247 7.10 -4.09 -16.05
CA LEU A 247 8.34 -3.39 -15.72
C LEU A 247 9.01 -3.97 -14.47
N GLY A 248 8.24 -4.31 -13.44
CA GLY A 248 8.73 -4.94 -12.21
C GLY A 248 9.50 -6.22 -12.47
N ARG A 249 8.99 -7.07 -13.39
CA ARG A 249 9.67 -8.30 -13.82
C ARG A 249 11.03 -8.04 -14.50
N ARG A 250 11.19 -6.90 -15.16
CA ARG A 250 12.42 -6.54 -15.89
C ARG A 250 13.33 -5.60 -15.10
N ALA A 251 12.89 -5.08 -13.95
CA ALA A 251 13.59 -4.09 -13.16
C ALA A 251 15.05 -4.50 -12.86
N SER A 252 15.30 -5.76 -12.52
CA SER A 252 16.64 -6.27 -12.24
C SER A 252 17.59 -6.27 -13.44
N ARG A 253 17.06 -6.27 -14.67
CA ARG A 253 17.85 -6.25 -15.92
C ARG A 253 18.03 -4.86 -16.50
N ILE A 254 17.09 -3.94 -16.21
CA ILE A 254 17.04 -2.63 -16.84
C ILE A 254 17.44 -1.48 -15.91
N MET A 255 17.40 -1.67 -14.58
CA MET A 255 17.70 -0.61 -13.60
C MET A 255 19.03 -0.87 -12.90
N GLY A 256 19.90 0.15 -12.86
CA GLY A 256 21.12 0.15 -12.04
C GLY A 256 20.82 0.09 -10.53
N SER A 257 21.82 -0.24 -9.71
CA SER A 257 21.69 -0.29 -8.24
C SER A 257 21.17 1.02 -7.65
N ASP A 258 21.70 2.13 -8.15
CA ASP A 258 21.49 3.46 -7.58
C ASP A 258 20.05 3.94 -7.84
N VAL A 259 19.52 3.61 -9.02
CA VAL A 259 18.12 3.89 -9.40
C VAL A 259 17.16 3.04 -8.60
N ARG A 260 17.50 1.78 -8.30
CA ARG A 260 16.63 0.93 -7.46
C ARG A 260 16.56 1.46 -6.03
N LEU A 261 17.68 1.91 -5.48
CA LEU A 261 17.72 2.45 -4.11
C LEU A 261 17.00 3.81 -4.03
N ALA A 262 17.42 4.78 -4.85
CA ALA A 262 16.82 6.12 -4.86
C ALA A 262 15.35 6.10 -5.30
N GLY A 263 15.02 5.30 -6.32
CA GLY A 263 13.66 5.15 -6.82
C GLY A 263 12.72 4.57 -5.77
N ARG A 264 13.16 3.60 -4.97
CA ARG A 264 12.35 3.06 -3.86
C ARG A 264 12.01 4.15 -2.84
N ALA A 265 13.00 4.91 -2.38
CA ALA A 265 12.79 6.00 -1.43
C ALA A 265 11.82 7.07 -1.97
N VAL A 266 11.96 7.45 -3.25
CA VAL A 266 11.06 8.43 -3.90
C VAL A 266 9.63 7.89 -3.96
N TRP A 267 9.43 6.62 -4.32
CA TRP A 267 8.10 6.02 -4.36
C TRP A 267 7.46 5.89 -2.98
N GLU A 268 8.23 5.48 -1.97
CA GLU A 268 7.76 5.42 -0.58
C GLU A 268 7.33 6.80 -0.09
N MET A 269 8.14 7.84 -0.35
CA MET A 269 7.80 9.23 -0.04
C MET A 269 6.54 9.69 -0.77
N LEU A 270 6.42 9.41 -2.08
CA LEU A 270 5.27 9.82 -2.88
C LEU A 270 3.98 9.17 -2.38
N ILE A 271 3.97 7.85 -2.18
CA ILE A 271 2.79 7.12 -1.67
C ILE A 271 2.43 7.60 -0.28
N PHE A 272 3.42 7.81 0.58
CA PHE A 272 3.22 8.37 1.91
C PHE A 272 2.54 9.75 1.85
N LEU A 273 3.02 10.65 0.98
CA LEU A 273 2.43 11.98 0.80
C LEU A 273 1.01 11.91 0.21
N LEU A 274 0.80 11.11 -0.83
CA LEU A 274 -0.51 10.92 -1.46
C LEU A 274 -1.52 10.40 -0.44
N ASN A 275 -1.19 9.31 0.26
CA ASN A 275 -2.05 8.76 1.31
C ASN A 275 -2.31 9.80 2.40
N GLY A 276 -1.28 10.53 2.82
CA GLY A 276 -1.42 11.49 3.90
C GLY A 276 -2.30 12.68 3.56
N ILE A 277 -2.12 13.26 2.36
CA ILE A 277 -2.98 14.30 1.81
C ILE A 277 -4.42 13.81 1.74
N VAL A 278 -4.62 12.60 1.21
CA VAL A 278 -5.95 12.05 1.01
C VAL A 278 -6.67 11.86 2.35
N PHE A 279 -6.05 11.24 3.36
CA PHE A 279 -6.63 11.09 4.71
C PHE A 279 -6.95 12.44 5.38
N LEU A 280 -6.05 13.42 5.22
CA LEU A 280 -6.23 14.75 5.78
C LEU A 280 -7.41 15.50 5.12
N LEU A 281 -7.56 15.38 3.79
CA LEU A 281 -8.70 15.92 3.05
C LEU A 281 -10.03 15.32 3.51
N ILE A 282 -10.08 14.03 3.88
CA ILE A 282 -11.30 13.44 4.46
C ILE A 282 -11.72 14.16 5.71
N GLY A 283 -10.78 14.31 6.66
CA GLY A 283 -11.09 14.91 7.95
C GLY A 283 -11.70 16.29 7.76
N LEU A 284 -11.14 17.06 6.81
CA LEU A 284 -11.66 18.36 6.42
C LEU A 284 -13.09 18.27 5.85
N GLN A 285 -13.37 17.29 4.98
CA GLN A 285 -14.69 17.06 4.39
C GLN A 285 -15.75 16.65 5.43
N ILE A 286 -15.39 15.80 6.40
CA ILE A 286 -16.30 15.40 7.49
C ILE A 286 -16.77 16.63 8.27
N SER A 287 -15.86 17.54 8.59
CA SER A 287 -16.20 18.78 9.28
C SER A 287 -17.18 19.66 8.49
N GLY A 288 -17.13 19.60 7.17
CA GLY A 288 -18.10 20.23 6.28
C GLY A 288 -19.48 19.57 6.38
N LEU A 289 -19.53 18.25 6.30
CA LEU A 289 -20.77 17.46 6.36
C LEU A 289 -21.50 17.60 7.69
N VAL A 290 -20.77 17.58 8.81
CA VAL A 290 -21.36 17.77 10.16
C VAL A 290 -22.02 19.14 10.32
N ARG A 291 -21.56 20.16 9.57
CA ARG A 291 -22.16 21.50 9.56
C ARG A 291 -23.29 21.66 8.54
N ALA A 292 -23.29 20.87 7.47
CA ALA A 292 -24.26 20.96 6.39
C ALA A 292 -25.53 20.14 6.66
N LEU A 293 -25.41 19.03 7.40
CA LEU A 293 -26.49 18.08 7.64
C LEU A 293 -27.14 18.24 9.02
N ASP A 294 -28.46 18.06 9.07
CA ASP A 294 -29.18 17.92 10.33
C ASP A 294 -28.71 16.68 11.11
N ARG A 295 -28.68 16.78 12.44
CA ARG A 295 -28.19 15.72 13.32
C ARG A 295 -28.92 14.39 13.14
N SER A 296 -30.23 14.40 12.94
CA SER A 296 -31.05 13.20 12.72
C SER A 296 -30.67 12.48 11.43
N THR A 297 -30.52 13.24 10.33
CA THR A 297 -30.09 12.72 9.03
C THR A 297 -28.68 12.16 9.11
N LEU A 298 -27.76 12.89 9.75
CA LEU A 298 -26.39 12.43 9.95
C LEU A 298 -26.33 11.10 10.74
N LEU A 299 -27.08 11.00 11.84
CA LEU A 299 -27.15 9.77 12.63
C LEU A 299 -27.77 8.61 11.85
N GLY A 300 -28.80 8.87 11.05
CA GLY A 300 -29.38 7.86 10.15
C GLY A 300 -28.38 7.33 9.12
N LEU A 301 -27.60 8.22 8.50
CA LEU A 301 -26.56 7.86 7.54
C LEU A 301 -25.38 7.13 8.19
N VAL A 302 -24.97 7.51 9.40
CA VAL A 302 -23.98 6.78 10.19
C VAL A 302 -24.51 5.38 10.55
N GLY A 303 -25.79 5.26 10.93
CA GLY A 303 -26.45 3.97 11.17
C GLY A 303 -26.45 3.07 9.92
N ALA A 304 -26.76 3.64 8.75
CA ALA A 304 -26.64 2.94 7.47
C ALA A 304 -25.19 2.53 7.19
N GLY A 305 -24.21 3.40 7.49
CA GLY A 305 -22.78 3.10 7.38
C GLY A 305 -22.32 1.95 8.28
N LEU A 306 -22.84 1.86 9.50
CA LEU A 306 -22.58 0.74 10.41
C LEU A 306 -23.18 -0.55 9.86
N ALA A 307 -24.42 -0.53 9.35
CA ALA A 307 -25.05 -1.69 8.74
C ALA A 307 -24.29 -2.17 7.50
N VAL A 308 -23.84 -1.26 6.64
CA VAL A 308 -22.97 -1.53 5.49
C VAL A 308 -21.65 -2.15 5.94
N SER A 309 -21.04 -1.65 7.01
CA SER A 309 -19.79 -2.21 7.57
C SER A 309 -19.98 -3.65 8.03
N VAL A 310 -21.07 -3.94 8.74
CA VAL A 310 -21.41 -5.31 9.18
C VAL A 310 -21.65 -6.21 7.98
N ALA A 311 -22.41 -5.76 6.97
CA ALA A 311 -22.65 -6.54 5.76
C ALA A 311 -21.35 -6.88 5.03
N LEU A 312 -20.43 -5.92 4.90
CA LEU A 312 -19.12 -6.13 4.29
C LEU A 312 -18.25 -7.14 5.06
N ILE A 313 -18.21 -7.05 6.38
CA ILE A 313 -17.48 -8.00 7.24
C ILE A 313 -18.09 -9.39 7.11
N ALA A 314 -19.42 -9.50 7.14
CA ALA A 314 -20.13 -10.77 7.01
C ALA A 314 -19.91 -11.42 5.64
N VAL A 315 -20.06 -10.66 4.54
CA VAL A 315 -19.84 -11.17 3.17
C VAL A 315 -18.40 -11.65 2.99
N ARG A 316 -17.42 -10.89 3.48
CA ARG A 316 -16.01 -11.31 3.43
C ARG A 316 -15.76 -12.59 4.22
N GLY A 317 -16.29 -12.68 5.44
CA GLY A 317 -16.21 -13.89 6.26
C GLY A 317 -16.82 -15.10 5.55
N LEU A 318 -18.09 -14.98 5.14
CA LEU A 318 -18.83 -16.05 4.46
C LEU A 318 -18.11 -16.52 3.18
N TRP A 319 -17.57 -15.60 2.38
CA TRP A 319 -16.85 -15.93 1.16
C TRP A 319 -15.55 -16.69 1.44
N ILE A 320 -14.73 -16.20 2.38
CA ILE A 320 -13.42 -16.80 2.68
C ILE A 320 -13.59 -18.17 3.36
N PHE A 321 -14.51 -18.29 4.31
CA PHE A 321 -14.84 -19.59 4.92
C PHE A 321 -15.47 -20.55 3.91
N GLY A 322 -16.33 -20.05 3.01
CA GLY A 322 -16.89 -20.84 1.92
C GLY A 322 -15.80 -21.37 0.97
N LEU A 323 -14.86 -20.51 0.59
CA LEU A 323 -13.73 -20.88 -0.26
C LEU A 323 -12.80 -21.89 0.44
N ALA A 324 -12.49 -21.69 1.73
CA ALA A 324 -11.67 -22.62 2.51
C ALA A 324 -12.36 -23.99 2.67
N GLY A 325 -13.67 -24.01 2.90
CA GLY A 325 -14.46 -25.24 2.95
C GLY A 325 -14.50 -25.97 1.61
N TRP A 326 -14.69 -25.23 0.52
CA TRP A 326 -14.65 -25.77 -0.84
C TRP A 326 -13.29 -26.41 -1.19
N GLN A 327 -12.19 -25.75 -0.83
CA GLN A 327 -10.84 -26.27 -1.07
C GLN A 327 -10.56 -27.57 -0.30
N ARG A 328 -11.09 -27.72 0.91
CA ARG A 328 -10.97 -28.98 1.67
C ARG A 328 -11.76 -30.11 1.04
N PHE A 329 -12.88 -29.80 0.40
CA PHE A 329 -13.70 -30.80 -0.30
C PHE A 329 -13.07 -31.26 -1.62
N VAL A 330 -12.37 -30.36 -2.33
CA VAL A 330 -11.67 -30.68 -3.57
C VAL A 330 -10.27 -31.22 -3.29
N SER A 331 -10.10 -32.54 -3.35
CA SER A 331 -8.85 -33.28 -3.00
C SER A 331 -7.60 -32.97 -3.84
N ARG A 332 -7.65 -31.95 -4.72
CA ARG A 332 -6.55 -31.55 -5.63
C ARG A 332 -5.81 -30.29 -5.20
N VAL A 333 -6.16 -29.68 -4.07
CA VAL A 333 -5.48 -28.48 -3.56
C VAL A 333 -4.36 -28.92 -2.61
N GLU A 334 -3.10 -28.76 -3.02
CA GLU A 334 -1.92 -29.20 -2.26
C GLU A 334 -1.75 -28.48 -0.91
N SER A 335 -2.40 -27.33 -0.70
CA SER A 335 -2.36 -26.58 0.57
C SER A 335 -3.63 -25.74 0.79
N PRO A 336 -4.72 -26.33 1.31
CA PRO A 336 -5.96 -25.60 1.59
C PRO A 336 -5.75 -24.58 2.71
N LEU A 337 -6.54 -23.50 2.70
CA LEU A 337 -6.50 -22.49 3.76
C LEU A 337 -6.82 -23.11 5.14
N GLY A 338 -5.92 -22.90 6.10
CA GLY A 338 -6.13 -23.24 7.50
C GLY A 338 -7.31 -22.45 8.10
N PRO A 339 -7.98 -22.96 9.15
CA PRO A 339 -9.07 -22.21 9.80
C PRO A 339 -8.55 -20.91 10.42
N ALA A 340 -7.33 -20.96 10.96
CA ALA A 340 -6.59 -19.85 11.50
C ALA A 340 -6.28 -18.78 10.42
N GLU A 341 -5.80 -19.23 9.25
CA GLU A 341 -5.52 -18.35 8.09
C GLU A 341 -6.80 -17.69 7.56
N ALA A 342 -7.90 -18.45 7.47
CA ALA A 342 -9.20 -17.95 7.02
C ALA A 342 -9.78 -16.87 7.97
N VAL A 343 -9.64 -17.06 9.28
CA VAL A 343 -10.02 -16.05 10.29
C VAL A 343 -9.22 -14.75 10.07
N VAL A 344 -7.89 -14.85 9.94
CA VAL A 344 -7.05 -13.66 9.76
C VAL A 344 -7.31 -12.95 8.43
N LEU A 345 -7.44 -13.70 7.32
CA LEU A 345 -7.77 -13.13 6.00
C LEU A 345 -9.17 -12.51 5.94
N SER A 346 -10.15 -13.07 6.66
CA SER A 346 -11.49 -12.50 6.73
C SER A 346 -11.53 -11.20 7.52
N TRP A 347 -10.68 -11.07 8.54
CA TRP A 347 -10.58 -9.88 9.39
C TRP A 347 -9.59 -8.82 8.88
N SER A 348 -8.82 -9.11 7.83
CA SER A 348 -7.81 -8.19 7.27
C SER A 348 -8.35 -7.15 6.28
N GLY A 349 -9.66 -7.11 6.05
CA GLY A 349 -10.30 -6.18 5.12
C GLY A 349 -10.42 -4.75 5.69
N MET A 350 -9.32 -4.03 5.86
CA MET A 350 -9.37 -2.59 6.13
C MET A 350 -9.81 -1.84 4.86
N ARG A 351 -10.53 -0.72 4.95
CA ARG A 351 -10.82 0.13 3.78
C ARG A 351 -9.95 1.39 3.88
N GLY A 352 -9.59 1.98 2.76
CA GLY A 352 -8.63 3.08 2.78
C GLY A 352 -8.73 4.04 1.61
N VAL A 353 -7.57 4.44 1.13
CA VAL A 353 -7.38 5.66 0.31
C VAL A 353 -8.13 5.60 -1.02
N VAL A 354 -8.15 4.44 -1.67
CA VAL A 354 -8.78 4.26 -2.99
C VAL A 354 -10.31 4.36 -2.92
N SER A 355 -10.94 3.67 -1.97
CA SER A 355 -12.38 3.79 -1.70
C SER A 355 -12.77 5.24 -1.48
N LEU A 356 -12.00 5.94 -0.68
CA LEU A 356 -12.29 7.35 -0.43
C LEU A 356 -12.08 8.21 -1.69
N ALA A 357 -10.98 8.05 -2.42
CA ALA A 357 -10.74 8.79 -3.65
C ALA A 357 -11.94 8.66 -4.61
N ALA A 358 -12.49 7.45 -4.73
CA ALA A 358 -13.69 7.18 -5.51
C ALA A 358 -14.96 7.83 -4.94
N ALA A 359 -15.13 7.89 -3.62
CA ALA A 359 -16.25 8.59 -2.99
C ALA A 359 -16.19 10.11 -3.20
N LEU A 360 -15.01 10.71 -3.10
CA LEU A 360 -14.79 12.13 -3.41
C LEU A 360 -14.97 12.41 -4.90
N ALA A 361 -14.70 11.42 -5.74
CA ALA A 361 -14.88 11.50 -7.18
C ALA A 361 -16.34 11.38 -7.65
N VAL A 362 -17.31 11.21 -6.74
CA VAL A 362 -18.72 11.25 -7.11
C VAL A 362 -19.09 12.67 -7.58
N PRO A 363 -19.62 12.82 -8.82
CA PRO A 363 -19.96 14.11 -9.40
C PRO A 363 -20.87 14.97 -8.50
N LEU A 364 -20.65 16.29 -8.53
CA LEU A 364 -21.45 17.25 -7.76
C LEU A 364 -22.86 17.41 -8.33
N ALA A 365 -23.00 17.34 -9.65
CA ALA A 365 -24.26 17.53 -10.36
C ALA A 365 -24.39 16.55 -11.53
N LEU A 366 -25.63 16.27 -11.90
CA LEU A 366 -25.99 15.61 -13.15
C LEU A 366 -25.69 16.55 -14.34
N PRO A 367 -25.59 16.04 -15.58
CA PRO A 367 -25.42 16.86 -16.79
C PRO A 367 -26.55 17.89 -16.99
N SER A 368 -27.71 17.65 -16.38
CA SER A 368 -28.84 18.59 -16.31
C SER A 368 -28.61 19.78 -15.37
N GLY A 369 -27.51 19.83 -14.62
CA GLY A 369 -27.20 20.86 -13.63
C GLY A 369 -27.84 20.65 -12.25
N SER A 370 -28.73 19.66 -12.09
CA SER A 370 -29.33 19.32 -10.79
C SER A 370 -28.33 18.56 -9.90
N PRO A 371 -28.34 18.78 -8.57
CA PRO A 371 -27.44 18.06 -7.65
C PRO A 371 -27.67 16.55 -7.73
N LEU A 372 -26.59 15.77 -7.65
CA LEU A 372 -26.69 14.32 -7.67
C LEU A 372 -27.41 13.84 -6.38
N PRO A 373 -28.50 13.05 -6.49
CA PRO A 373 -29.23 12.59 -5.32
C PRO A 373 -28.35 11.69 -4.43
N ALA A 374 -28.52 11.78 -3.12
CA ALA A 374 -27.84 10.95 -2.13
C ALA A 374 -26.29 11.01 -2.13
N ARG A 375 -25.66 12.02 -2.76
CA ARG A 375 -24.19 12.17 -2.74
C ARG A 375 -23.61 12.24 -1.32
N GLU A 376 -24.23 13.04 -0.46
CA GLU A 376 -23.81 13.16 0.94
C GLU A 376 -23.94 11.82 1.69
N ALA A 377 -24.97 11.03 1.36
CA ALA A 377 -25.12 9.68 1.90
C ALA A 377 -23.96 8.77 1.48
N VAL A 378 -23.54 8.82 0.21
CA VAL A 378 -22.38 8.05 -0.27
C VAL A 378 -21.14 8.41 0.53
N ILE A 379 -20.85 9.70 0.72
CA ILE A 379 -19.65 10.15 1.44
C ILE A 379 -19.73 9.76 2.92
N VAL A 380 -20.84 10.02 3.61
CA VAL A 380 -21.00 9.69 5.04
C VAL A 380 -20.90 8.19 5.27
N ILE A 381 -21.53 7.37 4.42
CA ILE A 381 -21.47 5.91 4.52
C ILE A 381 -20.05 5.43 4.26
N THR A 382 -19.38 5.88 3.19
CA THR A 382 -17.99 5.49 2.90
C THR A 382 -17.04 5.87 4.03
N VAL A 383 -17.15 7.09 4.56
CA VAL A 383 -16.35 7.54 5.70
C VAL A 383 -16.61 6.68 6.93
N THR A 384 -17.88 6.37 7.21
CA THR A 384 -18.24 5.52 8.36
C THR A 384 -17.63 4.13 8.21
N VAL A 385 -17.72 3.52 7.03
CA VAL A 385 -17.11 2.21 6.73
C VAL A 385 -15.60 2.25 6.90
N ILE A 386 -14.93 3.29 6.38
CA ILE A 386 -13.48 3.46 6.53
C ILE A 386 -13.15 3.60 8.02
N LEU A 387 -13.86 4.43 8.77
CA LEU A 387 -13.62 4.59 10.21
C LEU A 387 -13.78 3.28 10.97
N VAL A 388 -14.88 2.56 10.74
CA VAL A 388 -15.15 1.28 11.41
C VAL A 388 -14.09 0.24 11.08
N THR A 389 -13.73 0.11 9.81
CA THR A 389 -12.80 -0.94 9.38
C THR A 389 -11.35 -0.56 9.62
N LEU A 390 -10.95 0.68 9.38
CA LEU A 390 -9.58 1.15 9.62
C LEU A 390 -9.30 1.24 11.12
N LEU A 391 -10.16 1.87 11.93
CA LEU A 391 -9.94 1.98 13.39
C LEU A 391 -10.21 0.67 14.09
N GLY A 392 -11.30 -0.02 13.73
CA GLY A 392 -11.68 -1.29 14.34
C GLY A 392 -10.68 -2.39 14.03
N HIS A 393 -10.36 -2.64 12.76
CA HIS A 393 -9.42 -3.71 12.39
C HIS A 393 -7.98 -3.37 12.75
N SER A 394 -7.54 -2.12 12.71
CA SER A 394 -6.15 -1.80 13.10
C SER A 394 -5.81 -2.17 14.54
N VAL A 395 -6.78 -2.04 15.46
CA VAL A 395 -6.60 -2.39 16.87
C VAL A 395 -6.86 -3.88 17.10
N SER A 396 -7.87 -4.44 16.44
CA SER A 396 -8.30 -5.83 16.69
C SER A 396 -7.49 -6.89 15.92
N LEU A 397 -6.98 -6.59 14.72
CA LEU A 397 -6.23 -7.53 13.90
C LEU A 397 -4.95 -8.05 14.60
N PRO A 398 -4.09 -7.20 15.23
CA PRO A 398 -2.94 -7.69 15.99
C PRO A 398 -3.33 -8.64 17.14
N LEU A 399 -4.43 -8.34 17.84
CA LEU A 399 -4.94 -9.17 18.93
C LEU A 399 -5.46 -10.51 18.41
N LEU A 400 -6.16 -10.50 17.28
CA LEU A 400 -6.67 -11.70 16.64
C LEU A 400 -5.55 -12.61 16.14
N ILE A 401 -4.54 -12.05 15.47
CA ILE A 401 -3.37 -12.79 14.98
C ILE A 401 -2.68 -13.52 16.15
N ARG A 402 -2.48 -12.82 17.28
CA ARG A 402 -1.90 -13.42 18.50
C ARG A 402 -2.79 -14.49 19.11
N ALA A 403 -4.11 -14.27 19.17
CA ALA A 403 -5.05 -15.25 19.73
C ALA A 403 -5.08 -16.55 18.92
N VAL A 404 -4.97 -16.44 17.60
CA VAL A 404 -5.02 -17.56 16.66
C VAL A 404 -3.65 -18.24 16.48
N HIS A 405 -2.60 -17.71 17.12
CA HIS A 405 -1.21 -18.19 17.00
C HIS A 405 -0.75 -18.30 15.54
N LEU A 406 -1.19 -17.35 14.70
CA LEU A 406 -0.84 -17.30 13.29
C LEU A 406 0.32 -16.34 13.07
N GLY A 407 1.47 -16.84 12.63
CA GLY A 407 2.70 -16.03 12.57
C GLY A 407 3.54 -16.15 13.83
N GLY A 408 4.86 -16.14 13.61
CA GLY A 408 5.81 -16.81 14.49
C GLY A 408 6.22 -18.20 13.99
N ASP A 409 6.26 -18.40 12.67
CA ASP A 409 6.87 -19.61 12.11
C ASP A 409 8.37 -19.56 12.36
N ASP A 410 8.79 -20.31 13.38
CA ASP A 410 10.16 -20.80 13.50
C ASP A 410 10.64 -21.39 12.18
N ASP A 411 9.77 -22.02 11.37
CA ASP A 411 10.16 -22.72 10.13
C ASP A 411 10.72 -21.81 9.01
N ALA A 412 10.06 -20.70 8.66
CA ALA A 412 10.54 -19.82 7.59
C ALA A 412 11.75 -18.97 8.00
N ARG A 413 11.80 -18.57 9.29
CA ARG A 413 12.98 -17.93 9.88
C ARG A 413 14.12 -18.93 10.01
N ALA A 414 13.85 -20.16 10.42
CA ALA A 414 14.82 -21.24 10.48
C ALA A 414 15.35 -21.57 9.08
N GLU A 415 14.51 -21.62 8.04
CA GLU A 415 14.96 -21.85 6.67
C GLU A 415 15.90 -20.72 6.19
N GLU A 416 15.53 -19.44 6.41
CA GLU A 416 16.38 -18.31 6.07
C GLU A 416 17.67 -18.29 6.90
N GLN A 417 17.58 -18.61 8.18
CA GLN A 417 18.70 -18.62 9.12
C GLN A 417 19.65 -19.77 8.85
N GLN A 418 19.13 -20.94 8.52
CA GLN A 418 19.89 -22.10 8.06
C GLN A 418 20.57 -21.81 6.73
N ALA A 419 19.89 -21.13 5.80
CA ALA A 419 20.51 -20.66 4.55
C ALA A 419 21.63 -19.65 4.83
N ARG A 420 21.44 -18.70 5.76
CA ARG A 420 22.47 -17.73 6.16
C ARG A 420 23.67 -18.39 6.85
N LEU A 421 23.43 -19.35 7.75
CA LEU A 421 24.49 -20.13 8.40
C LEU A 421 25.28 -20.93 7.36
N ALA A 422 24.61 -21.61 6.43
CA ALA A 422 25.27 -22.34 5.35
C ALA A 422 26.14 -21.41 4.45
N LEU A 423 25.68 -20.19 4.16
CA LEU A 423 26.47 -19.20 3.43
C LEU A 423 27.71 -18.76 4.20
N VAL A 424 27.60 -18.54 5.52
CA VAL A 424 28.72 -18.13 6.37
C VAL A 424 29.73 -19.26 6.53
N GLU A 425 29.28 -20.50 6.75
CA GLU A 425 30.14 -21.68 6.78
C GLU A 425 30.90 -21.86 5.47
N GLU A 426 30.22 -21.69 4.33
CA GLU A 426 30.86 -21.79 3.02
C GLU A 426 31.89 -20.67 2.79
N ALA A 427 31.61 -19.45 3.25
CA ALA A 427 32.57 -18.36 3.22
C ALA A 427 33.82 -18.67 4.07
N ILE A 428 33.64 -19.21 5.29
CA ILE A 428 34.75 -19.61 6.16
C ILE A 428 35.57 -20.73 5.50
N ARG A 429 34.92 -21.78 4.96
CA ARG A 429 35.60 -22.84 4.21
C ARG A 429 36.44 -22.27 3.06
N ARG A 430 35.89 -21.31 2.32
CA ARG A 430 36.61 -20.66 1.21
C ARG A 430 37.81 -19.85 1.71
N ILE A 431 37.66 -19.10 2.81
CA ILE A 431 38.76 -18.35 3.44
C ILE A 431 39.86 -19.30 3.92
N ASP A 432 39.51 -20.42 4.55
CA ASP A 432 40.45 -21.43 5.03
C ASP A 432 41.28 -22.02 3.88
N ALA A 433 40.67 -22.25 2.71
CA ALA A 433 41.39 -22.69 1.50
C ALA A 433 42.33 -21.60 0.91
N LEU A 434 42.01 -20.32 1.08
CA LEU A 434 42.82 -19.21 0.56
C LEU A 434 44.14 -19.01 1.33
N TYR A 435 44.26 -19.48 2.58
CA TYR A 435 45.53 -19.43 3.32
C TYR A 435 46.68 -20.15 2.61
N ALA A 436 46.37 -21.24 1.91
CA ALA A 436 47.37 -22.00 1.16
C ALA A 436 47.74 -21.32 -0.17
N GLN A 437 46.81 -20.60 -0.80
CA GLN A 437 47.03 -19.91 -2.07
C GLN A 437 47.74 -18.56 -1.88
N TRP A 438 47.42 -17.85 -0.80
CA TRP A 438 47.90 -16.48 -0.55
C TRP A 438 48.53 -16.33 0.84
N PRO A 439 49.63 -17.05 1.14
CA PRO A 439 50.24 -17.05 2.47
C PRO A 439 50.75 -15.68 2.93
N GLY A 440 51.00 -14.74 2.01
CA GLY A 440 51.40 -13.36 2.34
C GLY A 440 50.26 -12.46 2.82
N HIS A 441 48.99 -12.87 2.68
CA HIS A 441 47.82 -12.06 3.01
C HIS A 441 47.09 -12.53 4.28
N ARG A 442 47.80 -13.22 5.19
CA ARG A 442 47.22 -13.71 6.45
C ARG A 442 46.46 -12.64 7.25
N PRO A 443 46.97 -11.41 7.44
CA PRO A 443 46.23 -10.39 8.21
C PRO A 443 44.84 -10.09 7.67
N LEU A 444 44.68 -10.03 6.33
CA LEU A 444 43.38 -9.83 5.69
C LEU A 444 42.48 -11.05 5.86
N LEU A 445 43.03 -12.26 5.66
CA LEU A 445 42.28 -13.51 5.81
C LEU A 445 41.81 -13.72 7.26
N ASP A 446 42.63 -13.35 8.25
CA ASP A 446 42.30 -13.39 9.68
C ASP A 446 41.16 -12.41 9.98
N GLN A 447 41.24 -11.17 9.45
CA GLN A 447 40.19 -10.16 9.62
C GLN A 447 38.85 -10.62 9.00
N MET A 448 38.87 -11.13 7.78
CA MET A 448 37.68 -11.66 7.12
C MET A 448 37.10 -12.85 7.91
N ARG A 449 37.95 -13.77 8.35
CA ARG A 449 37.52 -14.93 9.15
C ARG A 449 36.90 -14.52 10.47
N ALA A 450 37.47 -13.53 11.16
CA ALA A 450 36.90 -12.97 12.39
C ALA A 450 35.53 -12.33 12.12
N ALA A 451 35.39 -11.56 11.04
CA ALA A 451 34.11 -10.95 10.67
C ALA A 451 33.01 -11.98 10.37
N TYR A 452 33.32 -13.05 9.63
CA TYR A 452 32.36 -14.12 9.34
C TYR A 452 32.05 -14.98 10.57
N ARG A 453 33.01 -15.25 11.46
CA ARG A 453 32.75 -15.93 12.74
C ARG A 453 31.84 -15.13 13.64
N HIS A 454 32.12 -13.84 13.80
CA HIS A 454 31.27 -12.94 14.56
C HIS A 454 29.83 -12.94 14.01
N ARG A 455 29.68 -12.97 12.68
CA ARG A 455 28.37 -13.08 12.01
C ARG A 455 27.68 -14.43 12.25
N ALA A 456 28.42 -15.54 12.36
CA ALA A 456 27.88 -16.86 12.69
C ALA A 456 27.36 -16.93 14.14
N GLU A 457 28.11 -16.39 15.09
CA GLU A 457 27.74 -16.32 16.51
C GLU A 457 26.43 -15.56 16.73
N HIS A 458 26.14 -14.57 15.88
CA HIS A 458 24.89 -13.81 15.91
C HIS A 458 23.72 -14.48 15.18
N LEU A 459 23.97 -15.58 14.47
CA LEU A 459 22.98 -16.38 13.75
C LEU A 459 22.63 -17.68 14.49
N GLU A 460 23.32 -18.06 15.57
CA GLU A 460 22.94 -19.20 16.41
C GLU A 460 21.81 -18.81 17.39
N PRO A 461 20.83 -19.69 17.65
CA PRO A 461 19.69 -19.38 18.49
C PRO A 461 20.12 -19.32 19.97
N LEU A 462 20.35 -18.12 20.49
CA LEU A 462 20.19 -17.85 21.91
C LEU A 462 18.68 -17.73 22.16
N ASP A 463 18.11 -18.59 23.01
CA ASP A 463 16.71 -18.62 23.45
C ASP A 463 16.05 -17.22 23.36
N GLN A 464 15.28 -16.99 22.29
CA GLN A 464 14.73 -15.68 21.96
C GLN A 464 13.47 -15.40 22.77
N ALA A 465 13.63 -15.19 24.07
CA ALA A 465 12.67 -14.42 24.85
C ALA A 465 12.77 -12.94 24.43
N PRO A 466 11.64 -12.21 24.27
CA PRO A 466 11.67 -10.76 24.04
C PRO A 466 12.46 -10.06 25.17
N GLY A 467 13.52 -9.32 24.83
CA GLY A 467 14.42 -8.73 25.83
C GLY A 467 15.60 -9.62 26.26
N SER A 468 16.03 -10.56 25.41
CA SER A 468 17.23 -11.37 25.65
C SER A 468 18.52 -10.54 25.57
N ALA A 469 19.58 -11.02 26.24
CA ALA A 469 20.90 -10.37 26.25
C ALA A 469 21.47 -10.13 24.84
N ALA A 470 21.15 -11.01 23.89
CA ALA A 470 21.58 -10.90 22.49
C ALA A 470 20.91 -9.74 21.74
N GLU A 471 19.62 -9.48 22.01
CA GLU A 471 18.89 -8.35 21.44
C GLU A 471 19.41 -7.03 22.01
N GLN A 472 19.76 -7.02 23.30
CA GLN A 472 20.45 -5.90 23.95
C GLN A 472 21.85 -5.65 23.37
N GLU A 473 22.66 -6.69 23.22
CA GLU A 473 24.01 -6.59 22.64
C GLU A 473 23.98 -6.04 21.21
N LEU A 474 23.02 -6.46 20.39
CA LEU A 474 22.80 -5.90 19.04
C LEU A 474 22.44 -4.41 19.06
N VAL A 475 21.59 -3.99 20.00
CA VAL A 475 21.23 -2.58 20.18
C VAL A 475 22.44 -1.76 20.65
N GLU A 476 23.22 -2.29 21.58
CA GLU A 476 24.43 -1.66 22.11
C GLU A 476 25.51 -1.53 21.02
N HIS A 477 25.76 -2.57 20.23
CA HIS A 477 26.67 -2.52 19.09
C HIS A 477 26.28 -1.45 18.07
N ARG A 478 24.98 -1.32 17.76
CA ARG A 478 24.50 -0.25 16.86
C ARG A 478 24.71 1.14 17.47
N GLN A 479 24.43 1.31 18.76
CA GLN A 479 24.63 2.59 19.45
C GLN A 479 26.11 3.00 19.48
N ILE A 480 27.01 2.06 19.79
CA ILE A 480 28.46 2.30 19.80
C ILE A 480 28.91 2.74 18.41
N ARG A 481 28.57 2.00 17.36
CA ARG A 481 28.99 2.36 15.99
C ARG A 481 28.41 3.69 15.53
N ARG A 482 27.14 3.96 15.82
CA ARG A 482 26.51 5.25 15.52
C ARG A 482 27.23 6.41 16.20
N SER A 483 27.62 6.25 17.47
CA SER A 483 28.39 7.27 18.19
C SER A 483 29.75 7.58 17.54
N VAL A 484 30.40 6.58 16.93
CA VAL A 484 31.66 6.76 16.19
C VAL A 484 31.43 7.54 14.90
N ILE A 485 30.38 7.22 14.13
CA ILE A 485 30.04 7.96 12.91
C ILE A 485 29.65 9.41 13.23
N ASP A 486 28.87 9.63 14.30
CA ASP A 486 28.49 10.97 14.73
C ASP A 486 29.72 11.80 15.12
N ALA A 487 30.72 11.19 15.78
CA ALA A 487 31.99 11.84 16.07
C ALA A 487 32.80 12.17 14.81
N GLN A 488 32.78 11.29 13.79
CA GLN A 488 33.41 11.56 12.50
C GLN A 488 32.73 12.71 11.76
N ARG A 489 31.38 12.79 11.78
CA ARG A 489 30.63 13.92 11.22
C ARG A 489 31.00 15.23 11.92
N GLU A 490 31.04 15.24 13.25
CA GLU A 490 31.40 16.44 14.01
C GLU A 490 32.83 16.91 13.69
N ALA A 491 33.78 15.97 13.56
CA ALA A 491 35.16 16.28 13.18
C ALA A 491 35.25 16.92 11.79
N VAL A 492 34.52 16.40 10.81
CA VAL A 492 34.48 16.91 9.44
C VAL A 492 33.79 18.29 9.36
N LEU A 493 32.72 18.50 10.12
CA LEU A 493 32.08 19.82 10.25
C LEU A 493 33.04 20.86 10.85
N LEU A 494 33.80 20.49 11.89
CA LEU A 494 34.84 21.33 12.50
C LEU A 494 35.96 21.67 11.51
N MET A 495 36.36 20.74 10.64
CA MET A 495 37.34 21.00 9.58
C MET A 495 36.83 22.05 8.59
N ARG A 496 35.55 21.98 8.20
CA ARG A 496 34.90 22.97 7.34
C ARG A 496 34.75 24.33 8.01
N ASP A 497 34.34 24.36 9.29
CA ASP A 497 34.19 25.60 10.07
C ASP A 497 35.54 26.34 10.25
N ARG A 498 36.65 25.59 10.26
CA ARG A 498 38.02 26.13 10.32
C ARG A 498 38.60 26.44 8.93
N GLY A 499 37.85 26.23 7.86
CA GLY A 499 38.29 26.46 6.48
C GLY A 499 39.36 25.48 5.98
N ALA A 500 39.56 24.33 6.64
CA ALA A 500 40.50 23.30 6.23
C ALA A 500 40.00 22.47 5.04
N ILE A 501 38.68 22.42 4.85
CA ILE A 501 38.00 21.79 3.71
C ILE A 501 36.85 22.70 3.24
N ASP A 502 36.44 22.55 1.98
CA ASP A 502 35.28 23.25 1.42
C ASP A 502 33.98 22.40 1.52
N ASP A 503 32.83 23.02 1.26
CA ASP A 503 31.50 22.39 1.35
C ASP A 503 31.27 21.22 0.37
N ASP A 504 31.94 21.19 -0.78
CA ASP A 504 31.91 20.06 -1.72
C ASP A 504 32.62 18.84 -1.14
N VAL A 505 33.77 19.04 -0.48
CA VAL A 505 34.51 17.97 0.22
C VAL A 505 33.72 17.47 1.42
N LEU A 506 33.12 18.38 2.21
CA LEU A 506 32.21 18.04 3.29
C LEU A 506 31.07 17.13 2.79
N ARG A 507 30.36 17.54 1.73
CA ARG A 507 29.25 16.76 1.16
C ARG A 507 29.69 15.38 0.66
N SER A 508 30.91 15.27 0.12
CA SER A 508 31.47 13.98 -0.31
C SER A 508 31.70 13.05 0.89
N ILE A 509 32.32 13.55 1.96
CA ILE A 509 32.64 12.74 3.15
C ILE A 509 31.36 12.40 3.93
N GLU A 510 30.43 13.34 4.08
CA GLU A 510 29.11 13.08 4.68
C GLU A 510 28.39 11.96 3.95
N ARG A 511 28.42 11.97 2.60
CA ARG A 511 27.83 10.90 1.80
C ARG A 511 28.49 9.53 2.02
N GLU A 512 29.81 9.48 2.24
CA GLU A 512 30.49 8.24 2.59
C GLU A 512 30.06 7.72 3.97
N LEU A 513 29.98 8.62 4.97
CA LEU A 513 29.52 8.30 6.31
C LEU A 513 28.04 7.84 6.31
N ASP A 514 27.19 8.49 5.52
CA ASP A 514 25.78 8.09 5.33
C ASP A 514 25.67 6.69 4.72
N LEU A 515 26.51 6.38 3.71
CA LEU A 515 26.56 5.04 3.11
C LEU A 515 27.09 3.99 4.08
N GLU A 516 28.01 4.35 4.97
CA GLU A 516 28.50 3.47 6.02
C GLU A 516 27.39 3.19 7.04
N GLU A 517 26.68 4.21 7.53
CA GLU A 517 25.54 4.08 8.45
C GLU A 517 24.45 3.18 7.86
N LEU A 518 24.08 3.39 6.59
CA LEU A 518 23.09 2.56 5.88
C LEU A 518 23.52 1.09 5.74
N ARG A 519 24.81 0.80 5.55
CA ARG A 519 25.33 -0.58 5.51
C ARG A 519 25.31 -1.25 6.87
N MET A 520 25.25 -0.49 7.96
CA MET A 520 25.16 -1.03 9.32
C MET A 520 23.72 -1.30 9.75
N GLU A 521 22.74 -0.59 9.17
CA GLU A 521 21.30 -0.76 9.47
C GLU A 521 20.61 -1.86 8.64
N ALA A 522 21.20 -2.27 7.50
CA ALA A 522 20.69 -3.30 6.59
C ALA A 522 21.20 -4.72 6.93
#